data_AF-A0AAW7FZN5-F1
#
_entry.id   AF-A0AAW7FZN5-F1
#
_cell.length_a   1.000
_cell.length_b   1.000
_cell.length_c   1.000
_cell.angle_alpha   90.00
_cell.angle_beta   90.00
_cell.angle_gamma   90.00
#
_symmetry.space_group_name_H-M   'P 1'
#
loop_
_entity.id
_entity.type
_entity.pdbx_description
1 polymer ?
#
loop_
_entity_poly.entity_id
_entity_poly.type
_entity_poly.pdbx_seq_one_letter_code
_entity_poly.pdbx_strand_id
1 'polypeptide(L)'
;MIIVLTLFICGAIVFFNTVSSVSTSHYPLYKDSLATGCEVVYMKNLSERDREKARKNIAAILKDNAATCGPEQKVIFDSNDSFTAQSAGRTLFSLCTAGKNNQIIACDNVYYHNWKQS
;
A
#
# COMPACT_ATOMS: atom_id res chain seq x y z
N MET A 1 -4.18 -4.42 53.09
CA MET A 1 -3.98 -3.26 52.17
C MET A 1 -2.80 -3.47 51.23
N ILE A 2 -1.62 -3.87 51.72
CA ILE A 2 -0.41 -4.09 50.90
C ILE A 2 -0.58 -5.19 49.83
N ILE A 3 -1.23 -6.31 50.16
CA ILE A 3 -1.45 -7.45 49.24
C ILE A 3 -2.35 -7.07 48.05
N VAL A 4 -3.34 -6.22 48.29
CA VAL A 4 -4.25 -5.75 47.22
C VAL A 4 -3.49 -4.80 46.30
N LEU A 5 -2.65 -3.93 46.86
CA LEU A 5 -1.83 -2.99 46.08
C LEU A 5 -0.84 -3.72 45.16
N THR A 6 -0.17 -4.77 45.66
CA THR A 6 0.76 -5.57 44.85
C THR A 6 0.07 -6.31 43.71
N LEU A 7 -1.15 -6.83 43.93
CA LEU A 7 -1.93 -7.46 42.87
C LEU A 7 -2.34 -6.48 41.76
N PHE A 8 -2.74 -5.25 42.12
CA PHE A 8 -3.05 -4.21 41.15
C PHE A 8 -1.83 -3.77 40.34
N ILE A 9 -0.67 -3.63 40.99
CA ILE A 9 0.58 -3.26 40.31
C ILE A 9 1.02 -4.37 39.34
N CYS A 10 0.99 -5.63 39.77
CA CYS A 10 1.32 -6.76 38.89
C CYS A 10 0.36 -6.87 37.69
N GLY A 11 -0.95 -6.67 37.92
CA GLY A 11 -1.94 -6.65 36.86
C GLY A 11 -1.69 -5.54 35.82
N ALA A 12 -1.36 -4.33 36.28
CA ALA A 12 -1.01 -3.22 35.40
C ALA A 12 0.25 -3.51 34.58
N ILE A 13 1.30 -4.06 35.19
CA ILE A 13 2.54 -4.42 34.49
C ILE A 13 2.29 -5.45 33.39
N VAL A 14 1.51 -6.51 33.67
CA VAL A 14 1.16 -7.53 32.66
C VAL A 14 0.33 -6.92 31.53
N PHE A 15 -0.63 -6.05 31.85
CA PHE A 15 -1.46 -5.36 30.86
C PHE A 15 -0.63 -4.44 29.97
N PHE A 16 0.28 -3.64 30.55
CA PHE A 16 1.17 -2.77 29.76
C PHE A 16 2.08 -3.57 28.83
N ASN A 17 2.69 -4.66 29.30
CA ASN A 17 3.58 -5.47 28.45
C ASN A 17 2.84 -6.22 27.33
N THR A 18 1.56 -6.57 27.54
CA THR A 18 0.75 -7.26 26.52
C THR A 18 0.11 -6.31 25.51
N VAL A 19 -0.26 -5.10 25.91
CA VAL A 19 -0.86 -4.09 25.02
C VAL A 19 0.20 -3.32 24.22
N SER A 20 1.42 -3.18 24.74
CA SER A 20 2.48 -2.41 24.06
C SER A 20 3.14 -3.14 22.88
N SER A 21 2.79 -4.41 22.63
CA SER A 21 3.23 -5.15 21.44
C SER A 21 2.37 -4.81 20.21
N VAL A 22 2.10 -3.53 19.99
CA VAL A 22 1.67 -3.07 18.67
C VAL A 22 2.86 -3.23 17.75
N SER A 23 2.92 -4.38 17.09
CA SER A 23 3.86 -4.64 16.01
C SER A 23 3.57 -3.60 14.93
N THR A 24 4.42 -2.57 14.83
CA THR A 24 4.46 -1.72 13.64
C THR A 24 4.91 -2.62 12.50
N SER A 25 3.94 -3.26 11.84
CA SER A 25 4.20 -4.11 10.69
C SER A 25 4.76 -3.21 9.59
N HIS A 26 6.08 -3.11 9.53
CA HIS A 26 6.77 -2.39 8.48
C HIS A 26 6.71 -3.29 7.25
N TYR A 27 5.58 -3.24 6.54
CA TYR A 27 5.45 -3.92 5.26
C TYR A 27 6.48 -3.32 4.30
N PRO A 28 7.45 -4.10 3.79
CA PRO A 28 8.45 -3.58 2.88
C PRO A 28 7.74 -3.07 1.63
N LEU A 29 7.93 -1.78 1.33
CA LEU A 29 7.46 -1.17 0.09
C LEU A 29 8.49 -1.42 -1.01
N TYR A 30 8.01 -1.80 -2.18
CA TYR A 30 8.86 -2.09 -3.34
C TYR A 30 8.70 -0.99 -4.37
N LYS A 31 9.83 -0.46 -4.86
CA LYS A 31 9.83 0.65 -5.80
C LYS A 31 10.26 0.19 -7.19
N ASP A 32 9.64 0.80 -8.19
CA ASP A 32 9.93 0.64 -9.61
C ASP A 32 9.68 1.98 -10.32
N SER A 33 9.93 2.06 -11.62
CA SER A 33 9.66 3.27 -12.40
C SER A 33 9.07 2.92 -13.76
N LEU A 34 8.10 3.73 -14.20
CA LEU A 34 7.57 3.65 -15.56
C LEU A 34 8.53 4.33 -16.54
N ALA A 35 8.40 4.02 -17.83
CA ALA A 35 9.18 4.68 -18.89
C ALA A 35 9.01 6.21 -18.94
N THR A 36 7.92 6.73 -18.35
CA THR A 36 7.63 8.17 -18.22
C THR A 36 8.40 8.85 -17.08
N GLY A 37 9.16 8.09 -16.27
CA GLY A 37 9.86 8.59 -15.08
C GLY A 37 9.01 8.61 -13.81
N CYS A 38 7.76 8.13 -13.86
CA CYS A 38 6.87 8.00 -12.72
C CYS A 38 7.30 6.89 -11.76
N GLU A 39 7.50 7.23 -10.48
CA GLU A 39 7.82 6.26 -9.42
C GLU A 39 6.58 5.41 -9.11
N VAL A 40 6.74 4.08 -9.14
CA VAL A 40 5.70 3.13 -8.73
C VAL A 40 6.09 2.51 -7.40
N VAL A 41 5.18 2.53 -6.44
CA VAL A 41 5.34 1.94 -5.11
C VAL A 41 4.33 0.80 -4.95
N TYR A 42 4.83 -0.42 -4.86
CA TYR A 42 4.03 -1.61 -4.58
C TYR A 42 3.95 -1.88 -3.08
N MET A 43 2.76 -2.20 -2.58
CA MET A 43 2.52 -2.49 -1.16
C MET A 43 2.96 -3.91 -0.74
N LYS A 44 3.48 -4.71 -1.67
CA LYS A 44 3.97 -6.06 -1.44
C LYS A 44 5.09 -6.43 -2.42
N ASN A 45 5.85 -7.46 -2.07
CA ASN A 45 6.85 -8.01 -2.98
C ASN A 45 6.16 -8.70 -4.15
N LEU A 46 6.50 -8.29 -5.36
CA LEU A 46 5.99 -8.88 -6.60
C LEU A 46 7.15 -9.53 -7.35
N SER A 47 6.90 -10.69 -7.96
CA SER A 47 7.84 -11.26 -8.93
C SER A 47 7.98 -10.34 -10.15
N GLU A 48 9.03 -10.47 -10.95
CA GLU A 48 9.19 -9.62 -12.15
C GLU A 48 8.01 -9.78 -13.12
N ARG A 49 7.49 -11.01 -13.29
CA ARG A 49 6.31 -11.27 -14.12
C ARG A 49 5.06 -10.56 -13.58
N ASP A 50 4.89 -10.53 -12.27
CA ASP A 50 3.74 -9.86 -11.65
C ASP A 50 3.89 -8.33 -11.67
N ARG A 51 5.12 -7.81 -11.55
CA ARG A 51 5.41 -6.39 -11.79
C ARG A 51 5.10 -5.98 -13.22
N GLU A 52 5.43 -6.80 -14.21
CA GLU A 52 5.08 -6.51 -15.60
C GLU A 52 3.56 -6.43 -15.82
N LYS A 53 2.80 -7.37 -15.23
CA LYS A 53 1.33 -7.31 -15.23
C LYS A 53 0.81 -6.06 -14.50
N ALA A 54 1.39 -5.73 -13.35
CA ALA A 54 1.04 -4.52 -12.60
C ALA A 54 1.28 -3.25 -13.43
N ARG A 55 2.42 -3.14 -14.13
CA ARG A 55 2.71 -2.02 -15.04
C ARG A 55 1.67 -1.89 -16.16
N LYS A 56 1.23 -3.01 -16.75
CA LYS A 56 0.15 -3.01 -17.75
C LYS A 56 -1.18 -2.52 -17.16
N ASN A 57 -1.55 -3.01 -15.98
CA ASN A 57 -2.74 -2.55 -15.27
C ASN A 57 -2.67 -1.06 -14.91
N ILE A 58 -1.54 -0.58 -14.39
CA ILE A 58 -1.31 0.84 -14.08
C ILE A 58 -1.47 1.70 -15.33
N ALA A 59 -0.87 1.30 -16.46
CA ALA A 59 -0.99 2.03 -17.72
C ALA A 59 -2.44 2.06 -18.23
N ALA A 60 -3.17 0.95 -18.09
CA ALA A 60 -4.58 0.87 -18.47
C ALA A 60 -5.47 1.74 -17.56
N ILE A 61 -5.23 1.76 -16.24
CA ILE A 61 -5.94 2.62 -15.28
C ILE A 61 -5.67 4.10 -15.58
N LEU A 62 -4.41 4.49 -15.79
CA LEU A 62 -4.05 5.86 -16.15
C LEU A 62 -4.78 6.31 -17.43
N LYS A 63 -4.80 5.45 -18.46
CA LYS A 63 -5.52 5.73 -19.70
C LYS A 63 -7.02 5.88 -19.49
N ASP A 64 -7.66 4.98 -18.74
CA ASP A 64 -9.12 4.97 -18.49
C ASP A 64 -9.56 6.23 -17.72
N ASN A 65 -8.70 6.76 -16.86
CA ASN A 65 -8.96 7.98 -16.07
C ASN A 65 -8.46 9.26 -16.76
N ALA A 66 -7.98 9.18 -18.01
CA ALA A 66 -7.33 10.29 -18.71
C ALA A 66 -6.22 10.97 -17.87
N ALA A 67 -5.55 10.19 -17.03
CA ALA A 67 -4.53 10.66 -16.11
C ALA A 67 -3.12 10.40 -16.67
N THR A 68 -2.19 11.28 -16.33
CA THR A 68 -0.78 11.14 -16.68
C THR A 68 0.06 10.96 -15.41
N CYS A 69 1.10 10.12 -15.50
CA CYS A 69 2.08 10.00 -14.44
C CYS A 69 3.47 10.24 -15.01
N GLY A 70 4.13 11.31 -14.56
CA GLY A 70 5.49 11.71 -14.90
C GLY A 70 6.37 11.83 -13.65
N PRO A 71 7.51 12.54 -13.74
CA PRO A 71 8.53 12.57 -12.68
C PRO A 71 8.08 13.21 -11.35
N GLU A 72 7.06 14.07 -11.38
CA GLU A 72 6.51 14.71 -10.18
C GLU A 72 5.34 13.92 -9.57
N GLN A 73 4.95 12.83 -10.22
CA GLN A 73 3.89 11.95 -9.77
C GLN A 73 4.44 10.61 -9.29
N LYS A 74 3.66 9.98 -8.42
CA LYS A 74 3.91 8.62 -7.94
C LYS A 74 2.64 7.81 -8.03
N VAL A 75 2.77 6.55 -8.38
CA VAL A 75 1.68 5.59 -8.28
C VAL A 75 1.91 4.70 -7.07
N ILE A 76 0.95 4.64 -6.15
CA ILE A 76 0.87 3.55 -5.17
C ILE A 76 -0.09 2.51 -5.73
N PHE A 77 0.38 1.26 -5.83
CA PHE A 77 -0.39 0.18 -6.42
C PHE A 77 -0.39 -1.07 -5.54
N ASP A 78 -1.58 -1.61 -5.32
CA ASP A 78 -1.76 -2.98 -4.86
C ASP A 78 -2.89 -3.64 -5.63
N SER A 79 -2.76 -4.94 -5.85
CA SER A 79 -3.81 -5.76 -6.45
C SER A 79 -3.87 -7.09 -5.73
N ASN A 80 -5.04 -7.48 -5.27
CA ASN A 80 -5.24 -8.74 -4.57
C ASN A 80 -6.26 -9.62 -5.28
N ASP A 81 -5.77 -10.75 -5.78
CA ASP A 81 -6.55 -11.74 -6.53
C ASP A 81 -7.14 -12.82 -5.61
N SER A 82 -6.91 -12.75 -4.29
CA SER A 82 -7.29 -13.79 -3.32
C SER A 82 -8.80 -14.08 -3.25
N PHE A 83 -9.64 -13.26 -3.87
CA PHE A 83 -11.09 -13.41 -3.87
C PHE A 83 -11.67 -13.97 -5.18
N THR A 84 -10.98 -13.88 -6.33
CA THR A 84 -11.44 -14.47 -7.60
C THR A 84 -10.27 -14.87 -8.50
N ALA A 85 -10.31 -16.10 -9.04
CA ALA A 85 -9.24 -16.64 -9.89
C ALA A 85 -9.14 -16.02 -11.31
N GLN A 86 -9.99 -15.06 -11.65
CA GLN A 86 -10.18 -14.56 -13.02
C GLN A 86 -10.13 -13.03 -13.17
N SER A 87 -9.93 -12.27 -12.10
CA SER A 87 -9.81 -10.80 -12.17
C SER A 87 -8.79 -10.28 -11.15
N ALA A 88 -8.29 -9.05 -11.33
CA ALA A 88 -7.38 -8.41 -10.38
C ALA A 88 -8.12 -7.99 -9.09
N GLY A 89 -8.69 -9.01 -8.41
CA GLY A 89 -9.86 -8.96 -7.52
C GLY A 89 -10.16 -7.60 -6.91
N ARG A 90 -9.31 -7.14 -5.98
CA ARG A 90 -9.35 -5.77 -5.45
C ARG A 90 -8.10 -5.05 -5.88
N THR A 91 -8.24 -3.93 -6.57
CA THR A 91 -7.11 -3.08 -6.96
C THR A 91 -7.20 -1.75 -6.25
N LEU A 92 -6.15 -1.41 -5.51
CA LEU A 92 -5.93 -0.10 -4.93
C LEU A 92 -4.94 0.66 -5.82
N PHE A 93 -5.37 1.81 -6.30
CA PHE A 93 -4.57 2.69 -7.13
C PHE A 93 -4.62 4.10 -6.54
N SER A 94 -3.46 4.68 -6.28
CA SER A 94 -3.35 6.09 -5.88
C SER A 94 -2.39 6.79 -6.82
N LEU A 95 -2.85 7.87 -7.48
CA LEU A 95 -1.99 8.79 -8.19
C LEU A 95 -1.67 9.96 -7.27
N CYS A 96 -0.41 10.07 -6.88
CA CYS A 96 0.05 11.00 -5.87
C CYS A 96 0.97 12.06 -6.47
N THR A 97 0.90 13.29 -5.96
CA THR A 97 1.85 14.36 -6.27
C THR A 97 2.97 14.35 -5.25
N ALA A 98 4.22 14.41 -5.74
CA ALA A 98 5.40 14.57 -4.91
C ALA A 98 5.68 16.06 -4.66
N GLY A 99 5.89 16.44 -3.40
CA GLY A 99 6.35 17.77 -3.01
C GLY A 99 7.87 17.89 -2.94
N LYS A 100 8.36 19.02 -2.41
CA LYS A 100 9.79 19.28 -2.20
C LYS A 100 10.39 18.26 -1.24
N ASN A 101 11.36 17.46 -1.68
CA ASN A 101 11.95 16.31 -0.97
C ASN A 101 11.24 14.97 -1.17
N ASN A 102 10.42 14.84 -2.23
CA ASN A 102 9.83 13.57 -2.67
C ASN A 102 8.79 12.97 -1.69
N GLN A 103 8.33 13.73 -0.69
CA GLN A 103 7.16 13.36 0.11
C GLN A 103 5.88 13.50 -0.69
N ILE A 104 4.92 12.61 -0.43
CA ILE A 104 3.58 12.69 -1.00
C ILE A 104 2.84 13.84 -0.32
N ILE A 105 2.32 14.78 -1.11
CA ILE A 105 1.56 15.94 -0.60
C ILE A 105 0.06 15.84 -0.88
N ALA A 106 -0.32 15.08 -1.91
CA ALA A 106 -1.70 14.84 -2.30
C ALA A 106 -1.80 13.50 -3.05
N CYS A 107 -2.96 12.85 -3.00
CA CYS A 107 -3.26 11.66 -3.80
C CYS A 107 -4.72 11.65 -4.22
N ASP A 108 -4.96 11.31 -5.48
CA ASP A 108 -6.25 10.86 -5.99
C ASP A 108 -6.30 9.34 -5.89
N ASN A 109 -7.28 8.82 -5.13
CA ASN A 109 -7.39 7.40 -4.82
C ASN A 109 -8.56 6.79 -5.59
N VAL A 110 -8.30 5.69 -6.28
CA VAL A 110 -9.31 4.92 -6.99
C VAL A 110 -9.25 3.47 -6.51
N TYR A 111 -10.41 2.97 -6.11
CA TYR A 111 -10.58 1.59 -5.71
C TYR A 111 -11.42 0.86 -6.75
N TYR A 112 -10.87 -0.23 -7.29
CA TYR A 112 -11.58 -1.08 -8.23
C TYR A 112 -11.96 -2.40 -7.56
N HIS A 113 -13.23 -2.74 -7.71
CA HIS A 113 -13.72 -4.08 -7.45
C HIS A 113 -13.83 -4.83 -8.78
N ASN A 114 -13.05 -5.89 -8.95
CA ASN A 114 -12.89 -6.69 -10.16
C ASN A 114 -12.36 -5.88 -11.34
N TRP A 115 -11.17 -5.29 -11.18
CA TRP A 115 -10.48 -4.64 -12.30
C TRP A 115 -10.25 -5.66 -13.44
N LYS A 116 -10.72 -5.30 -14.64
CA LYS A 116 -10.52 -6.06 -15.86
C LYS A 116 -9.02 -6.12 -16.16
N GLN A 117 -8.40 -7.29 -16.02
CA GLN A 117 -7.00 -7.46 -16.41
C GLN A 117 -6.92 -7.24 -17.93
N SER A 118 -6.08 -6.30 -18.37
CA SER A 118 -5.77 -6.05 -19.78
C SER A 118 -4.64 -6.95 -20.27
#